data_AF-A0A937YEU2-F1
#
_entry.id   AF-A0A937YEU2-F1
#
_cell.length_a   1.000
_cell.length_b   1.000
_cell.length_c   1.000
_cell.angle_alpha   90.00
_cell.angle_beta   90.00
_cell.angle_gamma   90.00
#
_symmetry.space_group_name_H-M   'P 1'
#
loop_
_entity.id
_entity.type
_entity.pdbx_description
1 polymer ?
#
loop_
_entity_poly.entity_id
_entity_poly.type
_entity_poly.pdbx_seq_one_letter_code
_entity_poly.pdbx_strand_id
1 'polypeptide(L)'
;MADILGLGLSHYPPLCMPDPMMSGILRYALDDPGIPAAAKDPASWPAAMREEWGADQGAAAAARHRAQLVDQFRRVRQEIDAFQPDLILIWGDDQYENFREDVIPAFTVCAYDDLDVYPWRHAQGSAMVGGKPNVWGEGPARAFRIRGRRDVGKWLASGLIEAGFDVAYAYKPLHHPSLAHAFTNAVLYLDYDRQGWDIPVLAMPINCYGRKVISAKGFLTRVNDPLEPDPPSPSPARCMDLGAAVAKLLRDSPLRVALLASSSWSHAFLVDHTHRLMPDTLADRALYAAMTAGDFGFWRGRSTAQFEHAGQQEILNWCPLLGAMQALNMSLSWSSFVETHVFNSNKVFAVYRAA
;
A
#
# COMPACT_ATOMS: atom_id res chain seq x y z
N MET A 1 -19.73 19.43 -10.60
CA MET A 1 -19.45 18.03 -10.25
C MET A 1 -17.96 17.87 -10.37
N ALA A 2 -17.29 17.36 -9.34
CA ALA A 2 -15.85 17.10 -9.39
C ALA A 2 -15.53 16.10 -10.48
N ASP A 3 -14.43 16.34 -11.17
CA ASP A 3 -13.78 15.32 -11.99
C ASP A 3 -13.01 14.40 -11.03
N ILE A 4 -13.17 13.09 -11.19
CA ILE A 4 -12.52 12.08 -10.36
C ILE A 4 -11.71 11.12 -11.22
N LEU A 5 -10.47 10.86 -10.81
CA LEU A 5 -9.59 9.83 -11.35
C LEU A 5 -9.34 8.78 -10.27
N GLY A 6 -9.55 7.50 -10.57
CA GLY A 6 -9.25 6.41 -9.64
C GLY A 6 -7.95 5.69 -10.02
N LEU A 7 -7.07 5.45 -9.06
CA LEU A 7 -5.73 4.93 -9.29
C LEU A 7 -5.37 3.88 -8.24
N GLY A 8 -4.63 2.85 -8.63
CA GLY A 8 -4.03 1.89 -7.72
C GLY A 8 -2.56 1.68 -8.03
N LEU A 9 -1.74 1.55 -7.00
CA LEU A 9 -0.31 1.24 -7.10
C LEU A 9 0.20 0.53 -5.85
N SER A 10 1.45 0.06 -5.91
CA SER A 10 2.17 -0.48 -4.77
C SER A 10 3.05 0.57 -4.08
N HIS A 11 3.24 0.45 -2.77
CA HIS A 11 4.26 1.20 -2.01
C HIS A 11 5.46 0.34 -1.60
N TYR A 12 5.65 -0.82 -2.26
CA TYR A 12 6.66 -1.84 -1.94
C TYR A 12 8.02 -1.25 -1.53
N PRO A 13 8.39 -1.31 -0.24
CA PRO A 13 9.58 -0.60 0.26
C PRO A 13 10.90 -1.00 -0.43
N PRO A 14 11.18 -2.28 -0.73
CA PRO A 14 12.42 -2.67 -1.39
C PRO A 14 12.62 -2.11 -2.81
N LEU A 15 11.59 -1.56 -3.47
CA LEU A 15 11.78 -0.88 -4.75
C LEU A 15 12.74 0.31 -4.62
N CYS A 16 12.85 0.98 -3.48
CA CYS A 16 13.82 2.06 -3.33
C CYS A 16 15.27 1.58 -3.14
N MET A 17 15.51 0.30 -2.83
CA MET A 17 16.84 -0.27 -2.55
C MET A 17 17.48 -0.85 -3.82
N PRO A 18 18.82 -1.02 -3.90
CA PRO A 18 19.47 -1.73 -5.01
C PRO A 18 18.93 -3.14 -5.28
N ASP A 19 18.99 -3.59 -6.53
CA ASP A 19 18.40 -4.86 -6.99
C ASP A 19 18.77 -6.09 -6.15
N PRO A 20 20.04 -6.32 -5.77
CA PRO A 20 20.40 -7.47 -4.93
C PRO A 20 19.78 -7.46 -3.53
N MET A 21 19.13 -6.37 -3.11
CA MET A 21 18.50 -6.22 -1.81
C MET A 21 16.99 -6.51 -1.84
N MET A 22 16.35 -6.59 -3.00
CA MET A 22 14.89 -6.80 -3.09
C MET A 22 14.43 -8.15 -2.53
N SER A 23 15.24 -9.19 -2.67
CA SER A 23 14.98 -10.52 -2.10
C SER A 23 15.29 -10.61 -0.59
N GLY A 24 15.59 -9.48 0.07
CA GLY A 24 15.96 -9.43 1.48
C GLY A 24 14.94 -10.04 2.45
N ILE A 25 13.64 -9.90 2.16
CA ILE A 25 12.58 -10.47 2.99
C ILE A 25 12.55 -12.00 2.88
N LEU A 26 12.71 -12.56 1.67
CA LEU A 26 12.83 -14.00 1.49
C LEU A 26 14.08 -14.52 2.19
N ARG A 27 15.23 -13.86 2.06
CA ARG A 27 16.45 -14.24 2.80
C ARG A 27 16.25 -14.24 4.31
N TYR A 28 15.58 -13.22 4.85
CA TYR A 28 15.20 -13.20 6.26
C TYR A 28 14.35 -14.43 6.63
N ALA A 29 13.34 -14.77 5.82
CA ALA A 29 12.53 -15.97 6.07
C ALA A 29 13.36 -17.27 6.00
N LEU A 30 14.28 -17.41 5.04
CA LEU A 30 15.16 -18.59 4.95
C LEU A 30 16.05 -18.77 6.20
N ASP A 31 16.36 -17.70 6.92
CA ASP A 31 17.09 -17.77 8.19
C ASP A 31 16.22 -18.21 9.39
N ASP A 32 14.90 -18.39 9.22
CA ASP A 32 13.97 -18.67 10.32
C ASP A 32 14.02 -20.14 10.76
N PRO A 33 14.49 -20.47 11.98
CA PRO A 33 14.56 -21.86 12.44
C PRO A 33 13.18 -22.54 12.57
N GLY A 34 12.09 -21.78 12.63
CA GLY A 34 10.72 -22.30 12.67
C GLY A 34 10.22 -22.82 11.32
N ILE A 35 10.88 -22.48 10.22
CA ILE A 35 10.52 -23.00 8.89
C ILE A 35 11.24 -24.34 8.64
N PRO A 36 10.52 -25.41 8.23
CA PRO A 36 11.12 -26.70 7.93
C PRO A 36 12.25 -26.62 6.90
N ALA A 37 13.36 -27.30 7.15
CA ALA A 37 14.52 -27.28 6.24
C ALA A 37 14.16 -27.70 4.80
N ALA A 38 13.27 -28.68 4.65
CA ALA A 38 12.79 -29.12 3.34
C ALA A 38 12.05 -28.02 2.58
N ALA A 39 11.29 -27.15 3.25
CA ALA A 39 10.59 -26.04 2.62
C ALA A 39 11.55 -24.94 2.15
N LYS A 40 12.73 -24.82 2.77
CA LYS A 40 13.77 -23.84 2.39
C LYS A 40 14.63 -24.28 1.22
N ASP A 41 14.60 -25.57 0.87
CA ASP A 41 15.35 -26.10 -0.26
C ASP A 41 14.76 -25.58 -1.59
N PRO A 42 15.50 -24.77 -2.37
CA PRO A 42 15.01 -24.27 -3.64
C PRO A 42 14.60 -25.36 -4.63
N ALA A 43 15.14 -26.58 -4.52
CA ALA A 43 14.73 -27.70 -5.36
C ALA A 43 13.26 -28.08 -5.18
N SER A 44 12.68 -27.80 -4.01
CA SER A 44 11.27 -28.05 -3.68
C SER A 44 10.32 -26.93 -4.14
N TRP A 45 10.85 -25.76 -4.51
CA TRP A 45 10.03 -24.59 -4.84
C TRP A 45 9.38 -24.71 -6.22
N PRO A 46 8.28 -23.97 -6.50
CA PRO A 46 7.71 -23.88 -7.85
C PRO A 46 8.74 -23.43 -8.88
N ALA A 47 8.58 -23.88 -10.14
CA ALA A 47 9.53 -23.59 -11.21
C ALA A 47 9.79 -22.08 -11.41
N ALA A 48 8.73 -21.27 -11.38
CA ALA A 48 8.84 -19.80 -11.50
C ALA A 48 9.61 -19.17 -10.33
N MET A 49 9.45 -19.68 -9.10
CA MET A 49 10.23 -19.20 -7.95
C MET A 49 11.72 -19.55 -8.10
N ARG A 50 12.05 -20.75 -8.60
CA ARG A 50 13.44 -21.14 -8.86
C ARG A 50 14.08 -20.29 -9.95
N GLU A 51 13.32 -19.95 -10.99
CA GLU A 51 13.78 -19.06 -12.06
C GLU A 51 14.03 -17.64 -11.55
N GLU A 52 13.11 -17.10 -10.74
CA GLU A 52 13.29 -15.80 -10.11
C GLU A 52 14.46 -15.79 -9.13
N TRP A 53 14.62 -16.85 -8.33
CA TRP A 53 15.71 -16.97 -7.37
C TRP A 53 17.08 -17.13 -8.02
N GLY A 54 17.16 -17.93 -9.09
CA GLY A 54 18.38 -18.14 -9.85
C GLY A 54 19.59 -18.60 -9.03
N ALA A 55 20.78 -18.44 -9.60
CA ALA A 55 22.05 -18.68 -8.91
C ALA A 55 22.54 -17.45 -8.11
N ASP A 56 21.87 -16.31 -8.27
CA ASP A 56 22.26 -15.01 -7.73
C ASP A 56 21.28 -14.47 -6.65
N GLN A 57 20.45 -15.36 -6.10
CA GLN A 57 19.45 -15.04 -5.06
C GLN A 57 18.47 -13.93 -5.49
N GLY A 58 18.14 -13.88 -6.78
CA GLY A 58 17.16 -13.00 -7.39
C GLY A 58 17.68 -11.65 -7.83
N ALA A 59 18.99 -11.41 -7.84
CA ALA A 59 19.54 -10.12 -8.27
C ALA A 59 19.18 -9.78 -9.74
N ALA A 60 19.35 -10.71 -10.68
CA ALA A 60 18.99 -10.50 -12.08
C ALA A 60 17.48 -10.39 -12.30
N ALA A 61 16.68 -11.14 -11.54
CA ALA A 61 15.22 -11.04 -11.58
C ALA A 61 14.73 -9.70 -10.99
N ALA A 62 15.40 -9.18 -9.97
CA ALA A 62 15.06 -7.90 -9.34
C ALA A 62 15.22 -6.74 -10.32
N ALA A 63 16.27 -6.75 -11.15
CA ALA A 63 16.45 -5.73 -12.19
C ALA A 63 15.26 -5.71 -13.18
N ARG A 64 14.78 -6.88 -13.62
CA ARG A 64 13.59 -7.00 -14.49
C ARG A 64 12.32 -6.56 -13.76
N HIS A 65 12.14 -6.99 -12.52
CA HIS A 65 11.01 -6.64 -11.69
C HIS A 65 10.93 -5.12 -11.47
N ARG A 66 12.06 -4.47 -11.14
CA ARG A 66 12.15 -3.01 -11.05
C ARG A 66 11.71 -2.35 -12.34
N ALA A 67 12.30 -2.74 -13.48
CA ALA A 67 11.98 -2.12 -14.76
C ALA A 67 10.47 -2.18 -15.03
N GLN A 68 9.87 -3.36 -14.82
CA GLN A 68 8.44 -3.55 -14.98
C GLN A 68 7.62 -2.65 -14.04
N LEU A 69 7.97 -2.57 -12.75
CA LEU A 69 7.27 -1.73 -11.77
C LEU A 69 7.41 -0.23 -12.13
N VAL A 70 8.62 0.23 -12.42
CA VAL A 70 8.89 1.64 -12.75
C VAL A 70 8.11 2.07 -13.98
N ASP A 71 8.00 1.21 -15.00
CA ASP A 71 7.16 1.49 -16.18
C ASP A 71 5.68 1.63 -15.81
N GLN A 72 5.17 0.85 -14.86
CA GLN A 72 3.80 1.03 -14.36
C GLN A 72 3.64 2.35 -13.60
N PHE A 73 4.59 2.72 -12.73
CA PHE A 73 4.56 4.00 -12.02
C PHE A 73 4.61 5.19 -12.98
N ARG A 74 5.44 5.13 -14.02
CA ARG A 74 5.49 6.17 -15.07
C ARG A 74 4.14 6.34 -15.75
N ARG A 75 3.46 5.23 -16.05
CA ARG A 75 2.11 5.28 -16.62
C ARG A 75 1.13 5.95 -15.67
N VAL A 76 1.07 5.52 -14.41
CA VAL A 76 0.18 6.14 -13.40
C VAL A 76 0.52 7.62 -13.22
N ARG A 77 1.80 7.99 -13.24
CA ARG A 77 2.24 9.38 -13.17
C ARG A 77 1.76 10.19 -14.37
N GLN A 78 1.86 9.66 -15.58
CA GLN A 78 1.33 10.31 -16.79
C GLN A 78 -0.18 10.56 -16.70
N GLU A 79 -0.92 9.62 -16.12
CA GLU A 79 -2.37 9.78 -15.90
C GLU A 79 -2.68 10.90 -14.91
N ILE A 80 -1.91 10.99 -13.82
CA ILE A 80 -2.00 12.07 -12.85
C ILE A 80 -1.67 13.42 -13.49
N ASP A 81 -0.56 13.50 -14.23
CA ASP A 81 -0.11 14.75 -14.85
C ASP A 81 -1.10 15.23 -15.91
N ALA A 82 -1.66 14.32 -16.71
CA ALA A 82 -2.71 14.64 -17.69
C ALA A 82 -4.02 15.08 -17.02
N PHE A 83 -4.34 14.50 -15.87
CA PHE A 83 -5.55 14.84 -15.12
C PHE A 83 -5.43 16.16 -14.35
N GLN A 84 -4.24 16.62 -14.00
CA GLN A 84 -4.00 17.87 -13.26
C GLN A 84 -4.91 17.99 -12.02
N PRO A 85 -4.79 17.10 -11.02
CA PRO A 85 -5.62 17.14 -9.83
C PRO A 85 -5.28 18.34 -8.93
N ASP A 86 -6.31 18.93 -8.32
CA ASP A 86 -6.18 19.90 -7.22
C ASP A 86 -5.75 19.22 -5.91
N LEU A 87 -5.99 17.90 -5.83
CA LEU A 87 -5.70 17.07 -4.68
C LEU A 87 -5.57 15.59 -5.09
N ILE A 88 -4.60 14.90 -4.50
CA ILE A 88 -4.59 13.44 -4.44
C ILE A 88 -4.93 13.00 -3.02
N LEU A 89 -6.02 12.25 -2.87
CA LEU A 89 -6.33 11.53 -1.64
C LEU A 89 -5.73 10.13 -1.75
N ILE A 90 -4.86 9.77 -0.81
CA ILE A 90 -4.21 8.46 -0.78
C ILE A 90 -4.79 7.67 0.38
N TRP A 91 -5.30 6.46 0.10
CA TRP A 91 -5.48 5.43 1.11
C TRP A 91 -4.21 4.59 1.18
N GLY A 92 -3.68 4.48 2.39
CA GLY A 92 -2.51 3.70 2.73
C GLY A 92 -2.65 3.28 4.19
N ASP A 93 -1.85 2.34 4.63
CA ASP A 93 -1.84 1.89 6.02
C ASP A 93 -0.73 2.56 6.82
N ASP A 94 -0.86 2.47 8.14
CA ASP A 94 0.20 2.81 9.08
C ASP A 94 0.71 1.53 9.73
N GLN A 95 1.98 1.20 9.50
CA GLN A 95 2.59 -0.03 10.01
C GLN A 95 3.34 0.25 11.32
N TYR A 96 2.59 0.69 12.35
CA TYR A 96 3.14 1.06 13.67
C TYR A 96 4.14 2.25 13.60
N GLU A 97 4.03 3.06 12.55
CA GLU A 97 4.92 4.19 12.30
C GLU A 97 4.47 5.42 13.07
N ASN A 98 3.24 5.86 12.84
CA ASN A 98 2.64 7.03 13.46
C ASN A 98 1.61 6.68 14.53
N PHE A 99 0.89 5.56 14.39
CA PHE A 99 -0.10 5.09 15.36
C PHE A 99 0.47 3.92 16.16
N ARG A 100 0.44 4.04 17.49
CA ARG A 100 1.07 3.10 18.41
C ARG A 100 0.10 2.74 19.54
N GLU A 101 0.61 2.22 20.65
CA GLU A 101 -0.20 1.72 21.77
C GLU A 101 -1.20 2.75 22.34
N ASP A 102 -0.94 4.03 22.13
CA ASP A 102 -1.82 5.10 22.60
C ASP A 102 -3.10 5.25 21.79
N VAL A 103 -3.08 4.98 20.48
CA VAL A 103 -4.27 5.04 19.62
C VAL A 103 -4.10 4.27 18.32
N ILE A 104 -5.08 3.40 18.00
CA ILE A 104 -5.17 2.67 16.74
C ILE A 104 -6.55 2.87 16.11
N PRO A 105 -6.73 3.94 15.31
CA PRO A 105 -8.01 4.25 14.67
C PRO A 105 -8.24 3.33 13.45
N ALA A 106 -9.50 2.92 13.21
CA ALA A 106 -9.83 2.15 12.02
C ALA A 106 -9.59 2.95 10.72
N PHE A 107 -9.95 4.23 10.75
CA PHE A 107 -9.80 5.18 9.65
C PHE A 107 -9.37 6.54 10.21
N THR A 108 -8.41 7.20 9.56
CA THR A 108 -8.00 8.56 9.93
C THR A 108 -7.93 9.48 8.71
N VAL A 109 -8.38 10.73 8.84
CA VAL A 109 -8.09 11.80 7.89
C VAL A 109 -6.93 12.66 8.42
N CYS A 110 -5.77 12.64 7.77
CA CYS A 110 -4.63 13.47 8.14
C CYS A 110 -4.77 14.88 7.52
N ALA A 111 -5.54 15.75 8.16
CA ALA A 111 -5.73 17.16 7.80
C ALA A 111 -4.50 18.01 8.16
N TYR A 112 -3.34 17.65 7.62
CA TYR A 112 -2.08 18.34 7.85
C TYR A 112 -1.96 19.57 6.96
N ASP A 113 -1.18 20.55 7.43
CA ASP A 113 -0.58 21.50 6.50
C ASP A 113 0.55 20.80 5.74
N ASP A 114 1.00 21.48 4.71
CA ASP A 114 2.35 21.44 4.17
C ASP A 114 3.44 20.87 5.11
N LEU A 115 4.09 19.77 4.71
CA LEU A 115 5.08 19.03 5.51
C LEU A 115 6.38 18.79 4.71
N ASP A 116 7.52 18.90 5.39
CA ASP A 116 8.79 18.39 4.84
C ASP A 116 8.98 16.91 5.21
N VAL A 117 9.03 16.07 4.19
CA VAL A 117 9.27 14.63 4.32
C VAL A 117 10.75 14.34 4.11
N TYR A 118 11.35 13.56 5.01
CA TYR A 118 12.74 13.11 4.90
C TYR A 118 12.80 11.58 4.80
N PRO A 119 12.62 10.99 3.60
CA PRO A 119 12.43 9.55 3.46
C PRO A 119 13.57 8.72 4.01
N TRP A 120 14.82 9.18 3.80
CA TRP A 120 16.01 8.42 4.19
C TRP A 120 16.38 8.61 5.66
N ARG A 121 16.03 9.77 6.23
CA ARG A 121 16.25 10.06 7.66
C ARG A 121 15.19 9.41 8.53
N HIS A 122 13.94 9.41 8.05
CA HIS A 122 12.78 8.90 8.77
C HIS A 122 12.32 7.55 8.21
N ALA A 123 13.18 6.84 7.48
CA ALA A 123 12.98 5.44 7.15
C ALA A 123 12.94 4.63 8.44
N GLN A 124 11.74 4.48 9.01
CA GLN A 124 11.54 3.69 10.22
C GLN A 124 11.73 2.20 9.92
N GLY A 125 11.93 1.43 11.00
CA GLY A 125 12.29 0.02 10.92
C GLY A 125 11.24 -0.88 10.26
N SER A 126 9.97 -0.46 10.17
CA SER A 126 8.90 -1.21 9.52
C SER A 126 9.12 -1.41 8.01
N ALA A 127 9.87 -0.53 7.36
CA ALA A 127 10.16 -0.64 5.93
C ALA A 127 11.41 -1.48 5.59
N MET A 128 12.23 -1.87 6.59
CA MET A 128 13.54 -2.52 6.38
C MET A 128 14.50 -1.75 5.46
N VAL A 129 14.30 -0.44 5.24
CA VAL A 129 15.12 0.40 4.36
C VAL A 129 16.09 1.33 5.10
N GLY A 130 15.94 1.48 6.42
CA GLY A 130 16.78 2.37 7.25
C GLY A 130 18.27 2.07 7.12
N GLY A 131 19.08 3.11 6.88
CA GLY A 131 20.53 3.02 6.78
C GLY A 131 21.07 2.32 5.52
N LYS A 132 20.20 1.90 4.60
CA LYS A 132 20.58 1.25 3.35
C LYS A 132 20.71 2.25 2.20
N PRO A 133 21.55 1.98 1.19
CA PRO A 133 21.58 2.81 -0.02
C PRO A 133 20.22 2.76 -0.72
N ASN A 134 19.85 3.86 -1.38
CA ASN A 134 18.73 3.90 -2.31
C ASN A 134 19.21 4.03 -3.76
N VAL A 135 18.35 3.68 -4.71
CA VAL A 135 18.66 3.69 -6.15
C VAL A 135 18.91 5.07 -6.74
N TRP A 136 18.63 6.14 -5.98
CA TRP A 136 18.89 7.52 -6.38
C TRP A 136 20.20 8.08 -5.81
N GLY A 137 20.91 7.33 -4.95
CA GLY A 137 22.12 7.81 -4.27
C GLY A 137 21.86 8.98 -3.31
N GLU A 138 20.63 9.15 -2.83
CA GLU A 138 20.23 10.27 -1.98
C GLU A 138 20.62 10.02 -0.50
N GLY A 139 21.09 11.05 0.21
CA GLY A 139 21.44 10.97 1.63
C GLY A 139 20.33 11.44 2.59
N PRO A 140 20.52 11.33 3.93
CA PRO A 140 19.51 11.69 4.95
C PRO A 140 19.10 13.18 4.98
N ALA A 141 19.81 14.04 4.26
CA ALA A 141 19.46 15.44 4.10
C ALA A 141 18.39 15.68 3.01
N ARG A 142 18.15 14.69 2.12
CA ARG A 142 17.13 14.82 1.06
C ARG A 142 15.75 15.00 1.67
N ALA A 143 15.09 16.08 1.26
CA ALA A 143 13.74 16.41 1.68
C ALA A 143 12.82 16.54 0.46
N PHE A 144 11.56 16.20 0.66
CA PHE A 144 10.47 16.44 -0.29
C PHE A 144 9.41 17.29 0.41
N ARG A 145 9.05 18.41 -0.20
CA ARG A 145 7.96 19.25 0.28
C ARG A 145 6.64 18.64 -0.19
N ILE A 146 5.85 18.10 0.73
CA ILE A 146 4.51 17.61 0.42
C ILE A 146 3.50 18.68 0.79
N ARG A 147 2.74 19.14 -0.20
CA ARG A 147 1.67 20.13 0.01
C ARG A 147 0.49 19.49 0.72
N GLY A 148 0.04 20.09 1.81
CA GLY A 148 -1.14 19.64 2.56
C GLY A 148 -2.39 20.41 2.14
N ARG A 149 -3.57 19.85 2.43
CA ARG A 149 -4.87 20.52 2.28
C ARG A 149 -5.69 20.38 3.54
N ARG A 150 -5.24 21.05 4.61
CA ARG A 150 -5.94 21.07 5.91
C ARG A 150 -7.40 21.48 5.77
N ASP A 151 -7.68 22.45 4.91
CA ASP A 151 -9.03 22.90 4.57
C ASP A 151 -9.91 21.75 4.05
N VAL A 152 -9.42 20.99 3.08
CA VAL A 152 -10.13 19.84 2.50
C VAL A 152 -10.22 18.68 3.49
N GLY A 153 -9.14 18.41 4.24
CA GLY A 153 -9.13 17.37 5.27
C GLY A 153 -10.17 17.62 6.36
N LYS A 154 -10.33 18.86 6.83
CA LYS A 154 -11.38 19.24 7.78
C LYS A 154 -12.77 19.05 7.20
N TRP A 155 -13.00 19.54 5.99
CA TRP A 155 -14.29 19.42 5.31
C TRP A 155 -14.67 17.94 5.08
N LEU A 156 -13.73 17.11 4.62
CA LEU A 156 -13.96 15.69 4.39
C LEU A 156 -14.26 14.96 5.72
N ALA A 157 -13.49 15.21 6.77
CA ALA A 157 -13.72 14.61 8.08
C ALA A 157 -15.11 14.98 8.62
N SER A 158 -15.52 16.25 8.53
CA SER A 158 -16.87 16.70 8.90
C SER A 158 -17.95 15.94 8.11
N GLY A 159 -17.84 15.90 6.78
CA GLY A 159 -18.82 15.22 5.93
C GLY A 159 -18.92 13.71 6.21
N LEU A 160 -17.80 13.04 6.52
CA LEU A 160 -17.81 11.62 6.86
C LEU A 160 -18.47 11.35 8.21
N ILE A 161 -18.20 12.19 9.22
CA ILE A 161 -18.84 12.09 10.54
C ILE A 161 -20.35 12.33 10.42
N GLU A 162 -20.77 13.37 9.70
CA GLU A 162 -22.19 13.65 9.41
C GLU A 162 -22.87 12.52 8.62
N ALA A 163 -22.10 11.79 7.81
CA ALA A 163 -22.57 10.59 7.09
C ALA A 163 -22.53 9.30 7.92
N GLY A 164 -22.22 9.36 9.22
CA GLY A 164 -22.24 8.21 10.14
C GLY A 164 -20.97 7.34 10.12
N PHE A 165 -19.82 7.92 9.75
CA PHE A 165 -18.52 7.27 9.89
C PHE A 165 -17.73 7.91 11.03
N ASP A 166 -17.41 7.13 12.07
CA ASP A 166 -16.56 7.55 13.18
C ASP A 166 -15.07 7.57 12.76
N VAL A 167 -14.73 8.49 11.87
CA VAL A 167 -13.34 8.70 11.43
C VAL A 167 -12.57 9.54 12.46
N ALA A 168 -11.34 9.13 12.75
CA ALA A 168 -10.40 10.01 13.43
C ALA A 168 -9.92 11.10 12.45
N TYR A 169 -9.49 12.25 12.97
CA TYR A 169 -8.80 13.26 12.18
C TYR A 169 -7.60 13.82 12.94
N ALA A 170 -6.50 14.06 12.21
CA ALA A 170 -5.24 14.51 12.79
C ALA A 170 -4.76 15.79 12.12
N TYR A 171 -4.27 16.74 12.92
CA TYR A 171 -3.77 18.04 12.47
C TYR A 171 -2.24 18.15 12.43
N LYS A 172 -1.57 17.14 12.97
CA LYS A 172 -0.13 16.92 12.96
C LYS A 172 0.13 15.42 13.20
N PRO A 173 1.31 14.91 12.80
CA PRO A 173 1.73 13.56 13.19
C PRO A 173 1.88 13.41 14.71
N LEU A 174 1.85 12.17 15.18
CA LEU A 174 1.97 11.81 16.59
C LEU A 174 3.34 11.20 16.90
N HIS A 175 3.68 10.07 16.26
CA HIS A 175 4.95 9.36 16.49
C HIS A 175 5.90 9.31 15.30
N HIS A 176 5.45 9.77 14.11
CA HIS A 176 6.26 9.78 12.90
C HIS A 176 6.52 11.22 12.41
N PRO A 177 7.77 11.72 12.36
CA PRO A 177 8.06 13.11 11.95
C PRO A 177 7.74 13.42 10.47
N SER A 178 7.50 12.39 9.66
CA SER A 178 7.05 12.50 8.27
C SER A 178 5.72 11.77 8.05
N LEU A 179 5.33 11.46 6.81
CA LEU A 179 4.24 10.51 6.55
C LEU A 179 4.75 9.07 6.65
N ALA A 180 3.89 8.15 7.09
CA ALA A 180 4.13 6.71 7.03
C ALA A 180 4.52 6.27 5.61
N HIS A 181 5.30 5.19 5.49
CA HIS A 181 5.91 4.82 4.22
C HIS A 181 4.89 4.50 3.12
N ALA A 182 3.69 4.02 3.46
CA ALA A 182 2.63 3.78 2.49
C ALA A 182 2.27 5.04 1.67
N PHE A 183 2.40 6.22 2.26
CA PHE A 183 2.16 7.51 1.59
C PHE A 183 3.44 8.06 0.97
N THR A 184 4.54 8.03 1.72
CA THR A 184 5.83 8.56 1.27
C THR A 184 6.33 7.83 0.02
N ASN A 185 6.24 6.50 0.00
CA ASN A 185 6.68 5.69 -1.13
C ASN A 185 5.78 5.88 -2.36
N ALA A 186 4.47 6.08 -2.19
CA ALA A 186 3.59 6.41 -3.31
C ALA A 186 4.08 7.65 -4.05
N VAL A 187 4.41 8.72 -3.31
CA VAL A 187 4.96 9.95 -3.90
C VAL A 187 6.35 9.71 -4.48
N LEU A 188 7.25 9.02 -3.76
CA LEU A 188 8.60 8.73 -4.25
C LEU A 188 8.64 7.93 -5.54
N TYR A 189 7.71 7.00 -5.71
CA TYR A 189 7.64 6.13 -6.88
C TYR A 189 6.88 6.78 -8.04
N LEU A 190 5.90 7.64 -7.77
CA LEU A 190 5.32 8.50 -8.80
C LEU A 190 6.27 9.62 -9.25
N ASP A 191 7.25 9.98 -8.42
CA ASP A 191 8.37 10.85 -8.77
C ASP A 191 9.69 10.05 -8.94
N TYR A 192 9.59 8.83 -9.50
CA TYR A 192 10.75 7.94 -9.65
C TYR A 192 11.87 8.61 -10.46
N ASP A 193 11.52 9.34 -11.53
CA ASP A 193 12.46 10.03 -12.41
C ASP A 193 12.83 11.45 -11.92
N ARG A 194 12.44 11.82 -10.69
CA ARG A 194 12.76 13.09 -10.01
C ARG A 194 12.41 14.35 -10.83
N GLN A 195 11.23 14.33 -11.43
CA GLN A 195 10.67 15.47 -12.17
C GLN A 195 9.97 16.48 -11.25
N GLY A 196 9.78 16.12 -9.97
CA GLY A 196 9.17 16.94 -8.95
C GLY A 196 7.72 16.57 -8.68
N TRP A 197 7.23 17.07 -7.56
CA TRP A 197 5.88 16.84 -7.05
C TRP A 197 5.37 18.08 -6.33
N ASP A 198 4.37 18.75 -6.89
CA ASP A 198 3.71 19.92 -6.26
C ASP A 198 2.19 19.70 -6.09
N ILE A 199 1.72 18.47 -6.37
CA ILE A 199 0.32 18.11 -6.22
C ILE A 199 0.01 17.91 -4.73
N PRO A 200 -1.01 18.58 -4.17
CA PRO A 200 -1.36 18.39 -2.77
C PRO A 200 -1.78 16.95 -2.45
N VAL A 201 -1.38 16.48 -1.28
CA VAL A 201 -1.65 15.13 -0.79
C VAL A 201 -2.48 15.20 0.49
N LEU A 202 -3.58 14.44 0.52
CA LEU A 202 -4.35 14.14 1.71
C LEU A 202 -4.19 12.66 2.03
N ALA A 203 -3.44 12.35 3.08
CA ALA A 203 -3.28 10.98 3.55
C ALA A 203 -4.51 10.54 4.36
N MET A 204 -5.01 9.35 4.07
CA MET A 204 -6.11 8.73 4.81
C MET A 204 -5.73 7.33 5.31
N PRO A 205 -5.03 7.21 6.45
CA PRO A 205 -4.64 5.93 7.03
C PRO A 205 -5.80 4.98 7.31
N ILE A 206 -5.59 3.71 6.99
CA ILE A 206 -6.47 2.58 7.36
C ILE A 206 -5.67 1.61 8.23
N ASN A 207 -6.27 1.14 9.34
CA ASN A 207 -5.68 0.05 10.12
C ASN A 207 -5.81 -1.27 9.35
N CYS A 208 -4.88 -1.57 8.46
CA CYS A 208 -4.92 -2.78 7.63
C CYS A 208 -4.47 -4.03 8.39
N TYR A 209 -3.48 -3.90 9.28
CA TYR A 209 -2.85 -5.03 9.96
C TYR A 209 -3.62 -5.54 11.18
N GLY A 210 -4.51 -4.72 11.76
CA GLY A 210 -5.47 -5.15 12.78
C GLY A 210 -4.80 -5.94 13.88
N ARG A 211 -5.12 -7.25 13.96
CA ARG A 211 -4.62 -8.17 14.99
C ARG A 211 -3.09 -8.26 15.10
N LYS A 212 -2.37 -7.87 14.05
CA LYS A 212 -0.91 -7.96 13.95
C LYS A 212 -0.21 -6.60 14.09
N VAL A 213 -0.93 -5.47 14.19
CA VAL A 213 -0.29 -4.14 14.09
C VAL A 213 0.58 -3.81 15.31
N ILE A 214 0.04 -3.92 16.53
CA ILE A 214 0.80 -3.63 17.77
C ILE A 214 1.65 -4.83 18.14
N SER A 215 1.08 -6.04 18.05
CA SER A 215 1.76 -7.26 18.46
C SER A 215 3.05 -7.52 17.68
N ALA A 216 3.08 -7.22 16.38
CA ALA A 216 4.30 -7.28 15.57
C ALA A 216 5.10 -5.98 15.55
N LYS A 217 4.58 -4.89 16.14
CA LYS A 217 5.19 -3.55 16.14
C LYS A 217 5.62 -3.06 14.76
N GLY A 218 4.87 -3.43 13.72
CA GLY A 218 5.19 -3.09 12.32
C GLY A 218 6.38 -3.84 11.73
N PHE A 219 6.88 -4.90 12.35
CA PHE A 219 8.06 -5.66 11.88
C PHE A 219 7.71 -7.04 11.31
N LEU A 220 8.65 -7.58 10.53
CA LEU A 220 8.68 -8.99 10.17
C LEU A 220 8.85 -9.85 11.43
N THR A 221 7.99 -10.86 11.60
CA THR A 221 8.09 -11.82 12.70
C THR A 221 8.54 -13.18 12.20
N ARG A 222 9.22 -13.93 13.06
CA ARG A 222 9.50 -15.36 12.84
C ARG A 222 8.22 -16.17 13.02
N VAL A 223 8.17 -17.36 12.42
CA VAL A 223 7.01 -18.26 12.49
C VAL A 223 6.62 -18.59 13.94
N ASN A 224 7.62 -18.75 14.81
CA ASN A 224 7.42 -19.13 16.21
C ASN A 224 7.42 -17.94 17.18
N ASP A 225 7.46 -16.70 16.70
CA ASP A 225 7.37 -15.54 17.59
C ASP A 225 5.98 -15.51 18.26
N PRO A 226 5.91 -15.40 19.60
CA PRO A 226 4.64 -15.28 20.28
C PRO A 226 4.04 -13.90 20.02
N LEU A 227 2.83 -13.87 19.45
CA LEU A 227 2.06 -12.65 19.21
C LEU A 227 0.72 -12.75 19.94
N GLU A 228 0.40 -11.74 20.75
CA GLU A 228 -0.92 -11.57 21.34
C GLU A 228 -1.81 -10.79 20.36
N PRO A 229 -2.94 -11.34 19.89
CA PRO A 229 -3.72 -10.70 18.84
C PRO A 229 -4.42 -9.42 19.33
N ASP A 230 -4.21 -8.33 18.59
CA ASP A 230 -4.91 -7.05 18.78
C ASP A 230 -6.36 -7.09 18.26
N PRO A 231 -7.16 -6.01 18.42
CA PRO A 231 -8.43 -5.87 17.72
C PRO A 231 -8.30 -5.98 16.18
N PRO A 232 -9.32 -6.48 15.48
CA PRO A 232 -9.29 -6.65 14.03
C PRO A 232 -9.30 -5.33 13.27
N SER A 233 -8.82 -5.39 12.03
CA SER A 233 -9.02 -4.34 11.02
C SER A 233 -10.51 -4.17 10.67
N PRO A 234 -10.94 -3.00 10.15
CA PRO A 234 -12.25 -2.88 9.54
C PRO A 234 -12.44 -3.92 8.43
N SER A 235 -13.69 -4.37 8.22
CA SER A 235 -13.99 -5.35 7.18
C SER A 235 -13.83 -4.75 5.77
N PRO A 236 -13.57 -5.59 4.74
CA PRO A 236 -13.55 -5.14 3.34
C PRO A 236 -14.82 -4.37 2.95
N ALA A 237 -15.99 -4.87 3.36
CA ALA A 237 -17.27 -4.19 3.12
C ALA A 237 -17.33 -2.79 3.76
N ARG A 238 -16.86 -2.63 5.01
CA ARG A 238 -16.84 -1.33 5.69
C ARG A 238 -15.88 -0.36 5.03
N CYS A 239 -14.74 -0.85 4.54
CA CYS A 239 -13.78 -0.04 3.78
C CYS A 239 -14.37 0.42 2.43
N MET A 240 -15.09 -0.46 1.72
CA MET A 240 -15.82 -0.07 0.50
C MET A 240 -16.93 0.96 0.78
N ASP A 241 -17.67 0.81 1.88
CA ASP A 241 -18.70 1.78 2.27
C ASP A 241 -18.10 3.16 2.55
N LEU A 242 -16.95 3.21 3.24
CA LEU A 242 -16.21 4.44 3.47
C LEU A 242 -15.76 5.08 2.15
N GLY A 243 -15.19 4.29 1.25
CA GLY A 243 -14.79 4.75 -0.07
C GLY A 243 -15.94 5.35 -0.88
N ALA A 244 -17.10 4.69 -0.85
CA ALA A 244 -18.33 5.19 -1.49
C ALA A 244 -18.79 6.52 -0.87
N ALA A 245 -18.67 6.69 0.44
CA ALA A 245 -19.01 7.95 1.11
C ALA A 245 -18.04 9.09 0.75
N VAL A 246 -16.73 8.81 0.77
CA VAL A 246 -15.67 9.75 0.33
C VAL A 246 -15.94 10.21 -1.11
N ALA A 247 -16.21 9.27 -2.01
CA ALA A 247 -16.48 9.55 -3.41
C ALA A 247 -17.69 10.45 -3.63
N LYS A 248 -18.80 10.19 -2.91
CA LYS A 248 -20.02 11.01 -2.97
C LYS A 248 -19.76 12.44 -2.49
N LEU A 249 -19.06 12.60 -1.37
CA LEU A 249 -18.70 13.93 -0.84
C LEU A 249 -17.84 14.69 -1.87
N LEU A 250 -16.78 14.07 -2.37
CA LEU A 250 -15.85 14.70 -3.32
C LEU A 250 -16.53 15.05 -4.64
N ARG A 251 -17.42 14.21 -5.17
CA ARG A 251 -18.22 14.48 -6.38
C ARG A 251 -18.97 15.83 -6.30
N ASP A 252 -19.42 16.18 -5.11
CA ASP A 252 -20.22 17.39 -4.87
C ASP A 252 -19.33 18.62 -4.54
N SER A 253 -18.00 18.44 -4.48
CA SER A 253 -17.01 19.51 -4.32
C SER A 253 -16.61 20.15 -5.67
N PRO A 254 -15.97 21.34 -5.66
CA PRO A 254 -15.44 21.96 -6.87
C PRO A 254 -14.06 21.42 -7.29
N LEU A 255 -13.48 20.47 -6.56
CA LEU A 255 -12.11 20.00 -6.77
C LEU A 255 -12.01 18.97 -7.89
N ARG A 256 -10.88 18.93 -8.59
CA ARG A 256 -10.42 17.78 -9.40
C ARG A 256 -9.63 16.86 -8.50
N VAL A 257 -10.11 15.63 -8.27
CA VAL A 257 -9.52 14.75 -7.24
C VAL A 257 -9.07 13.43 -7.83
N ALA A 258 -7.81 13.08 -7.58
CA ALA A 258 -7.33 11.72 -7.80
C ALA A 258 -7.45 10.92 -6.49
N LEU A 259 -8.13 9.77 -6.57
CA LEU A 259 -8.27 8.80 -5.49
C LEU A 259 -7.26 7.68 -5.72
N LEU A 260 -6.36 7.46 -4.77
CA LEU A 260 -5.23 6.54 -4.91
C LEU A 260 -5.25 5.46 -3.82
N ALA A 261 -5.35 4.19 -4.22
CA ALA A 261 -4.99 3.08 -3.34
C ALA A 261 -3.48 2.83 -3.41
N SER A 262 -2.83 2.85 -2.25
CA SER A 262 -1.41 2.57 -2.09
C SER A 262 -1.22 1.30 -1.28
N SER A 263 -0.96 0.18 -1.95
CA SER A 263 -0.46 -1.05 -1.32
C SER A 263 -0.10 -2.14 -2.30
N SER A 264 0.79 -3.02 -1.85
CA SER A 264 0.99 -4.32 -2.48
C SER A 264 -0.15 -5.28 -2.11
N TRP A 265 -0.21 -6.42 -2.80
CA TRP A 265 -1.24 -7.43 -2.56
C TRP A 265 -0.76 -8.45 -1.52
N SER A 266 -0.98 -9.76 -1.65
CA SER A 266 -0.54 -10.69 -0.61
C SER A 266 0.96 -10.54 -0.31
N HIS A 267 1.34 -10.58 0.97
CA HIS A 267 2.72 -10.49 1.44
C HIS A 267 3.18 -11.84 1.97
N ALA A 268 4.23 -12.40 1.36
CA ALA A 268 4.82 -13.70 1.71
C ALA A 268 5.03 -13.83 3.22
N PHE A 269 5.61 -12.82 3.87
CA PHE A 269 5.88 -12.86 5.32
C PHE A 269 4.63 -13.00 6.21
N LEU A 270 3.42 -12.90 5.66
CA LEU A 270 2.14 -13.06 6.36
C LEU A 270 1.42 -14.37 6.03
N VAL A 271 1.90 -15.14 5.05
CA VAL A 271 1.22 -16.34 4.54
C VAL A 271 1.76 -17.59 5.22
N ASP A 272 1.17 -17.96 6.36
CA ASP A 272 1.67 -19.09 7.17
C ASP A 272 1.62 -20.43 6.42
N HIS A 273 0.64 -20.63 5.52
CA HIS A 273 0.49 -21.89 4.77
C HIS A 273 1.51 -22.07 3.64
N THR A 274 2.22 -21.00 3.23
CA THR A 274 3.38 -21.08 2.32
C THR A 274 4.71 -21.04 3.09
N HIS A 275 4.65 -21.30 4.41
CA HIS A 275 5.78 -21.12 5.33
C HIS A 275 6.37 -19.70 5.30
N ARG A 276 5.57 -18.71 4.94
CA ARG A 276 6.00 -17.32 4.76
C ARG A 276 7.06 -17.08 3.67
N LEU A 277 7.25 -18.06 2.78
CA LEU A 277 8.26 -18.00 1.71
C LEU A 277 7.75 -17.40 0.41
N MET A 278 6.43 -17.44 0.18
CA MET A 278 5.82 -16.95 -1.05
C MET A 278 4.48 -16.25 -0.76
N PRO A 279 4.12 -15.24 -1.57
CA PRO A 279 2.78 -14.65 -1.52
C PRO A 279 1.70 -15.66 -1.92
N ASP A 280 0.45 -15.41 -1.53
CA ASP A 280 -0.71 -16.19 -1.98
C ASP A 280 -1.20 -15.68 -3.33
N THR A 281 -0.43 -15.96 -4.38
CA THR A 281 -0.72 -15.52 -5.75
C THR A 281 -2.05 -16.06 -6.27
N LEU A 282 -2.54 -17.20 -5.79
CA LEU A 282 -3.84 -17.73 -6.20
C LEU A 282 -4.99 -16.90 -5.63
N ALA A 283 -4.93 -16.55 -4.34
CA ALA A 283 -5.90 -15.64 -3.74
C ALA A 283 -5.86 -14.25 -4.39
N ASP A 284 -4.67 -13.75 -4.72
CA ASP A 284 -4.52 -12.49 -5.44
C ASP A 284 -5.14 -12.56 -6.84
N ARG A 285 -4.86 -13.60 -7.64
CA ARG A 285 -5.47 -13.76 -8.97
C ARG A 285 -7.00 -13.74 -8.92
N ALA A 286 -7.61 -14.32 -7.89
CA ALA A 286 -9.07 -14.31 -7.73
C ALA A 286 -9.62 -12.89 -7.51
N LEU A 287 -8.97 -12.10 -6.66
CA LEU A 287 -9.33 -10.69 -6.44
C LEU A 287 -9.08 -9.83 -7.70
N TYR A 288 -8.00 -10.08 -8.43
CA TYR A 288 -7.68 -9.37 -9.67
C TYR A 288 -8.71 -9.66 -10.75
N ALA A 289 -9.09 -10.94 -10.93
CA ALA A 289 -10.14 -11.33 -11.85
C ALA A 289 -11.47 -10.62 -11.52
N ALA A 290 -11.87 -10.62 -10.24
CA ALA A 290 -13.07 -9.90 -9.81
C ALA A 290 -12.98 -8.38 -10.06
N MET A 291 -11.82 -7.77 -9.80
CA MET A 291 -11.58 -6.35 -10.06
C MET A 291 -11.73 -6.02 -11.56
N THR A 292 -11.12 -6.82 -12.44
CA THR A 292 -11.19 -6.62 -13.89
C THR A 292 -12.57 -6.88 -14.48
N ALA A 293 -13.36 -7.76 -13.85
CA ALA A 293 -14.74 -8.05 -14.24
C ALA A 293 -15.76 -7.04 -13.67
N GLY A 294 -15.33 -6.10 -12.82
CA GLY A 294 -16.24 -5.21 -12.10
C GLY A 294 -17.11 -5.92 -11.04
N ASP A 295 -16.68 -7.11 -10.58
CA ASP A 295 -17.37 -7.87 -9.54
C ASP A 295 -17.00 -7.33 -8.15
N PHE A 296 -17.54 -6.15 -7.85
CA PHE A 296 -17.42 -5.52 -6.53
C PHE A 296 -18.07 -6.36 -5.42
N GLY A 297 -19.03 -7.23 -5.76
CA GLY A 297 -19.69 -8.14 -4.83
C GLY A 297 -18.73 -9.18 -4.26
N PHE A 298 -17.84 -9.73 -5.10
CA PHE A 298 -16.79 -10.65 -4.66
C PHE A 298 -15.90 -10.04 -3.58
N TRP A 299 -15.41 -8.81 -3.82
CA TRP A 299 -14.59 -8.05 -2.87
C TRP A 299 -15.34 -7.74 -1.58
N ARG A 300 -16.57 -7.24 -1.70
CA ARG A 300 -17.43 -6.91 -0.56
C ARG A 300 -17.76 -8.13 0.31
N GLY A 301 -17.89 -9.30 -0.31
CA GLY A 301 -18.19 -10.56 0.35
C GLY A 301 -16.99 -11.25 1.02
N ARG A 302 -15.81 -10.62 1.06
CA ARG A 302 -14.65 -11.13 1.81
C ARG A 302 -14.68 -10.74 3.27
N SER A 303 -14.28 -11.67 4.12
CA SER A 303 -14.09 -11.42 5.54
C SER A 303 -12.64 -10.99 5.81
N THR A 304 -12.43 -10.28 6.92
CA THR A 304 -11.08 -9.91 7.38
C THR A 304 -10.20 -11.15 7.59
N ALA A 305 -10.78 -12.26 8.08
CA ALA A 305 -10.05 -13.51 8.29
C ALA A 305 -9.56 -14.15 6.97
N GLN A 306 -10.33 -14.02 5.88
CA GLN A 306 -9.88 -14.49 4.56
C GLN A 306 -8.68 -13.68 4.07
N PHE A 307 -8.71 -12.35 4.24
CA PHE A 307 -7.57 -11.51 3.90
C PHE A 307 -6.35 -11.82 4.78
N GLU A 308 -6.54 -12.01 6.09
CA GLU A 308 -5.46 -12.37 7.01
C GLU A 308 -4.82 -13.72 6.64
N HIS A 309 -5.63 -14.72 6.28
CA HIS A 309 -5.15 -16.05 5.89
C HIS A 309 -4.28 -16.03 4.63
N ALA A 310 -4.64 -15.19 3.66
CA ALA A 310 -3.93 -15.03 2.39
C ALA A 310 -2.79 -13.99 2.46
N GLY A 311 -2.52 -13.38 3.62
CA GLY A 311 -1.51 -12.32 3.75
C GLY A 311 -1.87 -11.02 3.02
N GLN A 312 -3.17 -10.76 2.82
CA GLN A 312 -3.74 -9.67 2.03
C GLN A 312 -4.19 -8.46 2.89
N GLN A 313 -3.62 -8.28 4.07
CA GLN A 313 -4.01 -7.22 5.01
C GLN A 313 -4.04 -5.83 4.33
N GLU A 314 -2.99 -5.45 3.61
CA GLU A 314 -2.89 -4.15 2.93
C GLU A 314 -3.86 -3.99 1.75
N ILE A 315 -4.49 -5.06 1.26
CA ILE A 315 -5.52 -4.97 0.22
C ILE A 315 -6.75 -4.18 0.73
N LEU A 316 -6.90 -4.01 2.05
CA LEU A 316 -7.89 -3.11 2.63
C LEU A 316 -7.72 -1.64 2.17
N ASN A 317 -6.54 -1.21 1.70
CA ASN A 317 -6.35 0.10 1.05
C ASN A 317 -6.98 0.19 -0.35
N TRP A 318 -7.18 -0.95 -1.03
CA TRP A 318 -7.88 -1.03 -2.32
C TRP A 318 -9.40 -1.06 -2.16
N CYS A 319 -9.91 -1.60 -1.06
CA CYS A 319 -11.34 -1.63 -0.78
C CYS A 319 -12.04 -0.25 -0.87
N PRO A 320 -11.55 0.85 -0.26
CA PRO A 320 -12.19 2.16 -0.42
C PRO A 320 -12.10 2.67 -1.87
N LEU A 321 -11.01 2.42 -2.60
CA LEU A 321 -10.94 2.74 -4.02
C LEU A 321 -12.06 2.03 -4.79
N LEU A 322 -12.21 0.71 -4.62
CA LEU A 322 -13.24 -0.06 -5.32
C LEU A 322 -14.65 0.37 -4.95
N GLY A 323 -14.90 0.66 -3.66
CA GLY A 323 -16.17 1.22 -3.21
C GLY A 323 -16.47 2.59 -3.81
N ALA A 324 -15.45 3.45 -3.93
CA ALA A 324 -15.55 4.74 -4.62
C ALA A 324 -15.89 4.57 -6.10
N MET A 325 -15.15 3.70 -6.81
CA MET A 325 -15.36 3.45 -8.24
C MET A 325 -16.76 2.88 -8.50
N GLN A 326 -17.22 1.95 -7.67
CA GLN A 326 -18.58 1.41 -7.74
C GLN A 326 -19.63 2.50 -7.54
N ALA A 327 -19.48 3.35 -6.52
CA ALA A 327 -20.45 4.40 -6.19
C ALA A 327 -20.57 5.48 -7.27
N LEU A 328 -19.50 5.70 -8.04
CA LEU A 328 -19.44 6.67 -9.12
C LEU A 328 -19.65 6.06 -10.51
N ASN A 329 -19.88 4.74 -10.60
CA ASN A 329 -19.98 4.00 -11.86
C ASN A 329 -18.79 4.24 -12.79
N MET A 330 -17.57 4.19 -12.23
CA MET A 330 -16.33 4.37 -12.97
C MET A 330 -15.86 3.07 -13.62
N SER A 331 -15.29 3.18 -14.81
CA SER A 331 -14.80 2.05 -15.60
C SER A 331 -13.30 1.83 -15.39
N LEU A 332 -12.88 0.58 -15.26
CA LEU A 332 -11.46 0.20 -15.27
C LEU A 332 -10.92 0.37 -16.70
N SER A 333 -10.21 1.46 -16.94
CA SER A 333 -9.65 1.77 -18.26
C SER A 333 -8.32 1.08 -18.52
N TRP A 334 -7.58 0.75 -17.46
CA TRP A 334 -6.34 0.00 -17.56
C TRP A 334 -5.98 -0.67 -16.22
N SER A 335 -5.33 -1.83 -16.28
CA SER A 335 -4.68 -2.46 -15.14
C SER A 335 -3.47 -3.29 -15.56
N SER A 336 -2.61 -3.59 -14.59
CA SER A 336 -1.47 -4.50 -14.73
C SER A 336 -1.28 -5.27 -13.44
N PHE A 337 -0.98 -6.57 -13.54
CA PHE A 337 -0.69 -7.43 -12.42
C PHE A 337 0.71 -8.01 -12.56
N VAL A 338 1.61 -7.56 -11.68
CA VAL A 338 3.01 -7.97 -11.63
C VAL A 338 3.16 -8.99 -10.52
N GLU A 339 3.24 -10.25 -10.94
CA GLU A 339 3.46 -11.37 -10.02
C GLU A 339 4.94 -11.54 -9.70
N THR A 340 5.21 -12.09 -8.52
CA THR A 340 6.54 -12.51 -8.09
C THR A 340 6.44 -13.56 -7.01
N HIS A 341 7.44 -14.43 -6.94
CA HIS A 341 7.60 -15.39 -5.87
C HIS A 341 8.65 -14.95 -4.83
N VAL A 342 9.68 -14.22 -5.23
CA VAL A 342 10.83 -13.91 -4.36
C VAL A 342 10.88 -12.47 -3.85
N PHE A 343 10.11 -11.55 -4.45
CA PHE A 343 10.06 -10.12 -4.05
C PHE A 343 8.87 -9.81 -3.14
N ASN A 344 8.58 -10.75 -2.25
CA ASN A 344 7.65 -10.69 -1.12
C ASN A 344 6.15 -10.53 -1.45
N SER A 345 5.76 -9.79 -2.47
CA SER A 345 4.33 -9.53 -2.72
C SER A 345 4.03 -9.35 -4.18
N ASN A 346 2.80 -9.67 -4.60
CA ASN A 346 2.35 -9.28 -5.93
C ASN A 346 1.97 -7.79 -5.95
N LYS A 347 2.06 -7.15 -7.11
CA LYS A 347 1.81 -5.70 -7.29
C LYS A 347 0.75 -5.50 -8.37
N VAL A 348 -0.30 -4.75 -8.05
CA VAL A 348 -1.32 -4.37 -9.03
C VAL A 348 -1.27 -2.87 -9.26
N PHE A 349 -1.50 -2.48 -10.50
CA PHE A 349 -1.71 -1.10 -10.91
C PHE A 349 -3.05 -0.99 -11.62
N ALA A 350 -3.74 0.12 -11.44
CA ALA A 350 -5.05 0.35 -12.03
C ALA A 350 -5.28 1.83 -12.33
N VAL A 351 -6.05 2.10 -13.39
CA VAL A 351 -6.56 3.42 -13.76
C VAL A 351 -8.05 3.30 -14.08
N TYR A 352 -8.86 4.02 -13.33
CA TYR A 352 -10.30 4.13 -13.49
C TYR A 352 -10.68 5.52 -13.98
N ARG A 353 -11.64 5.59 -14.90
CA ARG A 353 -12.16 6.85 -15.46
C ARG A 353 -13.69 6.84 -15.44
N ALA A 354 -14.30 8.01 -15.60
CA ALA A 354 -15.71 8.09 -15.94
C ALA A 354 -15.97 7.27 -17.22
N ALA A 355 -17.10 6.55 -17.22
CA ALA A 355 -17.50 5.65 -18.30
C ALA A 355 -17.76 6.39 -19.62
#